data_AF-A0A955RLH3-F1
#
_entry.id   AF-A0A955RLH3-F1
#
_cell.length_a   1.000
_cell.length_b   1.000
_cell.length_c   1.000
_cell.angle_alpha   90.00
_cell.angle_beta   90.00
_cell.angle_gamma   90.00
#
_symmetry.space_group_name_H-M   'P 1'
#
loop_
_entity.id
_entity.type
_entity.pdbx_description
1 polymer ?
#
loop_
_entity_poly.entity_id
_entity_poly.type
_entity_poly.pdbx_seq_one_letter_code
_entity_poly.pdbx_strand_id
1 'polypeptide(L)'
;MQKIERKIIDNNLQYFKGTIGKIVNEIDFRGASHEMLMITNVYKQKTPKKQFADYALVNRNKTTEFLFELASNTSAKEIVNFQAKVIEYRNVQLYDGMNFMHHESYCKLGYLKDLHVHFPN
;
A
#
# COMPACT_ATOMS: atom_id res chain seq x y z
N MET A 1 -12.90 4.05 -19.26
CA MET A 1 -12.97 2.59 -19.00
C MET A 1 -11.64 2.18 -18.35
N GLN A 2 -11.63 1.72 -17.10
CA GLN A 2 -10.40 1.33 -16.41
C GLN A 2 -9.99 -0.07 -16.86
N LYS A 3 -8.83 -0.21 -17.51
CA LYS A 3 -8.24 -1.53 -17.77
C LYS A 3 -7.51 -1.96 -16.50
N ILE A 4 -8.01 -3.01 -15.86
CA ILE A 4 -7.45 -3.53 -14.61
C ILE A 4 -6.76 -4.87 -14.92
N GLU A 5 -5.44 -4.89 -14.82
CA GLU A 5 -4.67 -6.14 -14.89
C GLU A 5 -4.37 -6.63 -13.47
N ARG A 6 -4.99 -7.75 -13.06
CA ARG A 6 -4.74 -8.38 -11.76
C ARG A 6 -3.73 -9.50 -11.92
N LYS A 7 -2.67 -9.47 -11.10
CA LYS A 7 -1.70 -10.57 -11.01
C LYS A 7 -1.79 -11.21 -9.63
N ILE A 8 -1.98 -12.52 -9.59
CA ILE A 8 -1.80 -13.31 -8.36
C ILE A 8 -0.30 -13.41 -8.13
N ILE A 9 0.18 -12.82 -7.04
CA ILE A 9 1.60 -12.79 -6.69
C ILE A 9 1.90 -13.90 -5.69
N ASP A 10 3.14 -14.39 -5.73
CA ASP A 10 3.73 -15.33 -4.78
C ASP A 10 3.30 -15.06 -3.33
N ASN A 11 2.72 -16.09 -2.70
CA ASN A 11 2.19 -16.08 -1.32
C ASN A 11 3.29 -16.05 -0.24
N ASN A 12 4.56 -16.02 -0.65
CA ASN A 12 5.69 -15.89 0.25
C ASN A 12 5.72 -14.52 0.92
N LEU A 13 6.12 -14.54 2.18
CA LEU A 13 6.32 -13.34 2.98
C LEU A 13 7.56 -12.59 2.48
N GLN A 14 7.42 -11.29 2.24
CA GLN A 14 8.47 -10.45 1.66
C GLN A 14 8.69 -9.21 2.50
N TYR A 15 9.94 -8.75 2.56
CA TYR A 15 10.29 -7.50 3.23
C TYR A 15 10.05 -6.30 2.33
N PHE A 16 9.35 -5.31 2.86
CA PHE A 16 9.01 -4.07 2.21
C PHE A 16 9.50 -2.88 3.03
N LYS A 17 9.70 -1.77 2.31
CA LYS A 17 9.92 -0.44 2.83
C LYS A 17 8.96 0.49 2.11
N GLY A 18 8.33 1.41 2.81
CA GLY A 18 7.52 2.47 2.22
C GLY A 18 7.43 3.69 3.13
N THR A 19 6.62 4.65 2.73
CA THR A 19 6.35 5.87 3.50
C THR A 19 4.89 5.88 3.93
N ILE A 20 4.63 6.15 5.20
CA ILE A 20 3.26 6.33 5.69
C ILE A 20 2.60 7.45 4.86
N GLY A 21 1.42 7.16 4.33
CA GLY A 21 0.64 8.10 3.54
C GLY A 21 -0.64 8.49 4.29
N LYS A 22 -1.76 8.46 3.58
CA LYS A 22 -3.07 8.85 4.11
C LYS A 22 -3.96 7.64 4.40
N ILE A 23 -4.97 7.85 5.23
CA ILE A 23 -6.09 6.91 5.38
C ILE A 23 -7.04 7.14 4.20
N VAL A 24 -7.46 6.05 3.57
CA VAL A 24 -8.41 6.04 2.44
C VAL A 24 -9.58 5.12 2.78
N ASN A 25 -10.75 5.41 2.20
CA ASN A 25 -11.90 4.53 2.25
C ASN A 25 -11.94 3.66 0.99
N GLU A 26 -12.02 2.35 1.17
CA GLU A 26 -12.17 1.36 0.11
C GLU A 26 -13.48 0.60 0.28
N ILE A 27 -14.09 0.19 -0.84
CA ILE A 27 -15.34 -0.56 -0.84
C ILE A 27 -14.99 -2.03 -1.03
N ASP A 28 -15.36 -2.87 -0.07
CA ASP A 28 -15.15 -4.31 -0.20
C ASP A 28 -16.09 -4.95 -1.24
N PHE A 29 -15.89 -6.23 -1.51
CA PHE A 29 -16.72 -6.97 -2.48
C PHE A 29 -18.19 -7.11 -2.04
N ARG A 30 -18.53 -6.76 -0.79
CA ARG A 30 -19.89 -6.74 -0.24
C ARG A 30 -20.52 -5.35 -0.28
N GLY A 31 -19.81 -4.35 -0.79
CA GLY A 31 -20.27 -2.97 -0.85
C GLY A 31 -20.06 -2.17 0.45
N ALA A 32 -19.35 -2.73 1.44
CA ALA A 32 -19.08 -2.05 2.70
C ALA A 32 -17.81 -1.19 2.60
N SER A 33 -17.94 0.08 2.98
CA SER A 33 -16.79 0.98 3.12
C SER A 33 -15.96 0.59 4.35
N HIS A 34 -14.65 0.53 4.19
CA HIS A 34 -13.72 0.35 5.30
C HIS A 34 -12.47 1.21 5.10
N GLU A 35 -11.90 1.63 6.22
CA GLU A 35 -10.66 2.39 6.23
C GLU A 35 -9.46 1.49 5.94
N MET A 36 -8.59 1.96 5.05
CA MET A 36 -7.30 1.36 4.75
C MET A 36 -6.21 2.42 4.86
N LEU A 37 -5.02 2.02 5.30
CA LEU A 37 -3.85 2.87 5.28
C LEU A 37 -3.16 2.73 3.93
N MET A 38 -2.88 3.86 3.30
CA MET A 38 -2.06 3.94 2.10
C MET A 38 -0.59 4.15 2.49
N ILE A 39 0.26 3.19 2.17
CA ILE A 39 1.72 3.30 2.26
C ILE A 39 2.23 3.63 0.85
N THR A 40 2.94 4.73 0.67
CA THR A 40 3.46 5.19 -0.63
C THR A 40 4.90 4.75 -0.86
N ASN A 41 5.37 4.82 -2.11
CA ASN A 41 6.77 4.55 -2.48
C ASN A 41 7.23 3.18 -1.99
N VAL A 42 6.53 2.13 -2.39
CA VAL A 42 6.72 0.79 -1.84
C VAL A 42 7.86 0.08 -2.57
N TYR A 43 8.91 -0.30 -1.84
CA TYR A 43 10.08 -1.02 -2.35
C TYR A 43 10.20 -2.39 -1.68
N LYS A 44 10.68 -3.38 -2.42
CA LYS A 44 11.15 -4.65 -1.82
C LYS A 44 12.56 -4.45 -1.29
N GLN A 45 12.81 -4.79 -0.02
CA GLN A 45 14.14 -4.58 0.58
C GLN A 45 15.26 -5.39 -0.09
N LYS A 46 14.97 -6.58 -0.65
CA LYS A 46 15.98 -7.38 -1.39
C LYS A 46 16.37 -6.75 -2.73
N THR A 47 15.55 -5.84 -3.27
CA THR A 47 15.76 -5.16 -4.55
C THR A 47 15.35 -3.68 -4.43
N PRO A 48 16.02 -2.88 -3.57
CA PRO A 48 15.56 -1.54 -3.23
C PRO A 48 15.72 -0.53 -4.37
N LYS A 49 16.49 -0.89 -5.42
CA LYS A 49 16.75 -0.04 -6.59
C LYS A 49 15.53 0.12 -7.51
N LYS A 50 14.50 -0.71 -7.36
CA LYS A 50 13.28 -0.63 -8.18
C LYS A 50 12.06 -0.60 -7.28
N GLN A 51 11.24 0.44 -7.47
CA GLN A 51 9.94 0.55 -6.82
C GLN A 51 9.07 -0.65 -7.23
N PHE A 52 8.42 -1.24 -6.24
CA PHE A 52 7.52 -2.37 -6.43
C PHE A 52 6.11 -1.90 -6.78
N ALA A 53 5.61 -0.91 -6.05
CA ALA A 53 4.31 -0.29 -6.28
C ALA A 53 4.34 1.21 -5.91
N ASP A 54 3.49 2.00 -6.55
CA ASP A 54 3.24 3.40 -6.21
C ASP A 54 2.68 3.52 -4.80
N TYR A 55 1.74 2.65 -4.45
CA TYR A 55 1.24 2.52 -3.10
C TYR A 55 0.81 1.09 -2.74
N ALA A 56 0.74 0.84 -1.44
CA ALA A 56 0.18 -0.36 -0.84
C ALA A 56 -0.97 0.01 0.09
N LEU A 57 -2.02 -0.80 0.06
CA LEU A 57 -3.17 -0.67 0.96
C LEU A 57 -3.10 -1.73 2.06
N VAL A 58 -3.22 -1.27 3.29
CA VAL A 58 -3.17 -2.09 4.51
C VAL A 58 -4.48 -1.95 5.26
N ASN A 59 -5.12 -3.08 5.59
CA ASN A 59 -6.31 -3.09 6.42
C ASN A 59 -5.97 -2.67 7.86
N ARG A 60 -6.87 -1.91 8.49
CA ARG A 60 -6.81 -1.65 9.92
C ARG A 60 -7.02 -2.95 10.72
N ASN A 61 -6.16 -3.19 11.70
CA ASN A 61 -6.26 -4.28 12.67
C ASN A 61 -5.36 -3.98 13.88
N LYS A 62 -5.41 -4.83 14.91
CA LYS A 62 -4.61 -4.67 16.14
C LYS A 62 -3.11 -4.46 15.91
N THR A 63 -2.53 -5.07 14.86
CA THR A 63 -1.09 -4.95 14.54
C THR A 63 -0.76 -3.63 13.83
N THR A 64 -1.71 -3.05 13.12
CA THR A 64 -1.50 -1.88 12.24
C THR A 64 -2.12 -0.60 12.76
N GLU A 65 -2.90 -0.68 13.85
CA GLU A 65 -3.62 0.42 14.49
C GLU A 65 -2.73 1.66 14.72
N PHE A 66 -1.53 1.46 15.26
CA PHE A 66 -0.61 2.56 15.54
C PHE A 66 -0.15 3.29 14.25
N LEU A 67 -0.12 2.62 13.09
CA LEU A 67 0.19 3.30 11.83
C LEU A 67 -0.96 4.22 11.39
N PHE A 68 -2.21 3.87 11.71
CA PHE A 68 -3.36 4.73 11.45
C PHE A 68 -3.34 5.96 12.37
N GLU A 69 -2.96 5.79 13.63
CA GLU A 69 -2.73 6.91 14.56
C GLU A 69 -1.65 7.86 14.02
N LEU A 70 -0.52 7.31 13.56
CA LEU A 70 0.55 8.11 12.94
C LEU A 70 0.05 8.87 11.70
N ALA A 71 -0.63 8.18 10.78
CA ALA A 71 -1.17 8.80 9.56
C ALA A 71 -2.19 9.90 9.84
N SER A 72 -2.94 9.81 10.94
CA SER A 72 -3.95 10.80 11.34
C SER A 72 -3.33 12.09 11.86
N ASN A 73 -2.08 12.06 12.32
CA ASN A 73 -1.38 13.20 12.92
C ASN A 73 -0.72 14.15 11.89
N THR A 74 -1.13 14.08 10.61
CA THR A 74 -0.87 15.03 9.50
C THR A 74 0.59 15.36 9.12
N SER A 75 1.58 14.88 9.87
CA SER A 75 3.02 15.16 9.64
C SER A 75 3.80 13.94 9.16
N ALA A 76 3.11 12.80 9.12
CA ALA A 76 3.70 11.48 9.08
C ALA A 76 4.21 11.11 7.67
N LYS A 77 5.42 11.54 7.33
CA LYS A 77 6.21 10.99 6.23
C LYS A 77 7.23 9.98 6.76
N GLU A 78 6.92 9.27 7.85
CA GLU A 78 7.83 8.28 8.40
C GLU A 78 8.01 7.12 7.45
N ILE A 79 9.24 6.61 7.47
CA ILE A 79 9.60 5.42 6.73
C ILE A 79 9.18 4.22 7.57
N VAL A 80 8.49 3.29 6.95
CA VAL A 80 7.97 2.08 7.56
C VAL A 80 8.57 0.87 6.85
N ASN A 81 9.19 -0.01 7.63
CA ASN A 81 9.73 -1.30 7.19
C ASN A 81 8.90 -2.43 7.78
N PHE A 82 8.57 -3.44 6.99
CA PHE A 82 7.76 -4.56 7.47
C PHE A 82 7.91 -5.77 6.56
N GLN A 83 7.45 -6.92 7.06
CA GLN A 83 7.15 -8.07 6.23
C GLN A 83 5.67 -8.17 5.95
N ALA A 84 5.31 -8.50 4.71
CA ALA A 84 3.93 -8.73 4.31
C ALA A 84 3.82 -9.79 3.21
N LYS A 85 2.62 -10.33 3.05
CA LYS A 85 2.21 -11.07 1.84
C LYS A 85 1.49 -10.13 0.90
N VAL A 86 1.80 -10.18 -0.39
CA VAL A 86 1.03 -9.42 -1.38
C VAL A 86 -0.20 -10.25 -1.74
N ILE A 87 -1.38 -9.83 -1.30
CA ILE A 87 -2.65 -10.52 -1.61
C ILE A 87 -3.09 -10.16 -3.03
N GLU A 88 -2.87 -8.92 -3.42
CA GLU A 88 -3.31 -8.42 -4.72
C GLU A 88 -2.31 -7.40 -5.26
N TYR A 89 -2.12 -7.40 -6.57
CA TYR A 89 -1.36 -6.40 -7.29
C TYR A 89 -2.10 -6.01 -8.55
N ARG A 90 -2.25 -4.71 -8.78
CA ARG A 90 -2.91 -4.15 -9.95
C ARG A 90 -2.05 -3.06 -10.57
N ASN A 91 -2.02 -3.06 -11.89
CA ASN A 91 -1.64 -1.88 -12.67
C ASN A 91 -2.93 -1.20 -13.13
N VAL A 92 -3.12 0.04 -12.70
CA VAL A 92 -4.27 0.87 -13.01
C VAL A 92 -3.85 1.91 -14.03
N GLN A 93 -4.62 1.98 -15.10
CA GLN A 93 -4.51 3.04 -16.10
C GLN A 93 -5.62 4.07 -15.83
N LEU A 94 -5.22 5.28 -15.44
CA LEU A 94 -6.15 6.37 -15.22
C LEU A 94 -6.39 7.12 -16.54
N TYR A 95 -7.67 7.32 -16.86
CA TYR A 95 -8.13 8.02 -18.06
C TYR A 95 -9.03 9.18 -17.64
N ASP A 96 -8.79 10.36 -18.21
CA ASP A 96 -9.71 11.51 -18.12
C ASP A 96 -10.52 11.61 -19.41
N GLY A 97 -11.51 10.72 -19.55
CA GLY A 97 -12.41 10.67 -20.71
C GLY A 97 -11.77 10.10 -21.98
N MET A 98 -10.74 10.76 -22.53
CA MET A 98 -10.09 10.40 -23.80
C MET A 98 -8.55 10.40 -23.76
N ASN A 99 -7.94 11.02 -22.74
CA ASN A 99 -6.48 11.09 -22.61
C ASN A 99 -5.96 10.15 -21.54
N PHE A 100 -4.81 9.53 -21.85
CA PHE A 100 -4.04 8.76 -20.88
C PHE A 100 -3.42 9.73 -19.86
N MET A 101 -3.79 9.58 -18.58
CA MET A 101 -3.33 10.49 -17.52
C MET A 101 -2.10 9.94 -16.81
N HIS A 102 -2.18 8.71 -16.30
CA HIS A 102 -1.09 8.11 -15.54
C HIS A 102 -1.23 6.59 -15.41
N HIS A 103 -0.08 5.89 -15.34
CA HIS A 103 0.00 4.49 -14.92
C HIS A 103 0.32 4.47 -13.43
N GLU A 104 -0.57 3.91 -12.63
CA GLU A 104 -0.28 3.63 -11.22
C GLU A 104 -0.25 2.13 -10.99
N SER A 105 0.64 1.70 -10.12
CA SER A 105 0.76 0.34 -9.64
C SER A 105 0.42 0.32 -8.17
N TYR A 106 -0.51 -0.53 -7.76
CA TYR A 106 -0.85 -0.67 -6.35
C TYR A 106 -0.94 -2.12 -5.92
N CYS A 107 -0.69 -2.35 -4.63
CA CYS A 107 -0.86 -3.68 -4.05
C CYS A 107 -1.68 -3.66 -2.76
N LYS A 108 -2.41 -4.75 -2.50
CA LYS A 108 -3.06 -4.99 -1.21
C LYS A 108 -2.18 -5.94 -0.41
N LEU A 109 -1.82 -5.52 0.79
CA LEU A 109 -0.96 -6.29 1.67
C LEU A 109 -1.80 -7.04 2.69
N GLY A 110 -1.45 -8.32 2.86
CA GLY A 110 -1.97 -9.20 3.88
C GLY A 110 -0.89 -9.56 4.88
N TYR A 111 -1.33 -9.92 6.10
CA TYR A 111 -0.48 -10.50 7.14
C TYR A 111 0.84 -9.74 7.34
N LEU A 112 0.79 -8.69 8.14
CA LEU A 112 1.97 -7.87 8.45
C LEU A 112 2.68 -8.39 9.70
N LYS A 113 4.01 -8.45 9.66
CA LYS A 113 4.87 -8.71 10.83
C LYS A 113 6.18 -7.93 10.75
N ASP A 114 6.93 -7.92 11.84
CA ASP A 114 8.24 -7.25 11.95
C ASP A 114 8.17 -5.78 11.49
N LEU A 115 7.13 -5.09 11.95
CA LEU A 115 6.81 -3.73 11.56
C LEU A 115 7.62 -2.73 12.40
N HIS A 116 8.45 -1.94 11.72
CA HIS A 116 9.33 -0.94 12.31
C HIS A 116 9.13 0.41 11.64
N VAL A 117 8.88 1.44 12.44
CA VAL A 117 8.78 2.83 11.98
C VAL A 117 10.06 3.56 12.30
N HIS A 118 10.60 4.26 11.30
CA HIS A 118 11.76 5.11 11.43
C HIS A 118 11.29 6.57 11.45
N PHE A 119 11.38 7.17 12.64
CA PHE A 119 11.11 8.57 12.89
C PHE A 119 12.38 9.38 12.52
N PRO A 120 12.33 10.27 11.51
CA PRO A 120 13.42 11.21 11.29
C PRO A 120 13.48 12.17 12.50
N ASN A 121 14.64 12.22 13.16
CA ASN A 121 14.93 13.19 14.23
C ASN A 121 14.97 14.62 13.68
#